data_AF-A0A517VIN1-F1
#
_entry.id   AF-A0A517VIN1-F1
#
_cell.length_a   1.000
_cell.length_b   1.000
_cell.length_c   1.000
_cell.angle_alpha   90.00
_cell.angle_beta   90.00
_cell.angle_gamma   90.00
#
_symmetry.space_group_name_H-M   'P 1'
#
loop_
_entity.id
_entity.type
_entity.pdbx_description
1 polymer ?
#
loop_
_entity_poly.entity_id
_entity_poly.type
_entity_poly.pdbx_seq_one_letter_code
_entity_poly.pdbx_strand_id
1 'polypeptide(L)'
;MAWPEISIEDFPPRRDDEPSSLRQDIIDELSDHFACALNRELLKNSDEQLARQRVIQHFGDPIKIARQLWLDAMKERIMSQRILTGISAVMAVCCIAVVGIAWSMMQESRAFNLQMLEQFKQAQEKSSAETSGELQPILFQLVQEGSEEQPAIGFEGTLSKGDGNNPVFTVEAISDKNGLLDFGKLPWGKYLLTLKAPWGESPQAELITTIPGRKFEQTIVCPAHAPEKVEVQFQVNWQNMPEEKNYLLCDFRHRVSISSNVSEQFALSSYQEIQGRRWVYSHDLDQESEGNVYLIDVENQRAVSCPLAADGSIKKFDVQQLDWHPTVKILQGVYHPPTIYLIAQHEFNKISEINSLSSTKGVRFNRGKLETISFMLPGQGAIISPFKKLSIDPALVINKTPTALKQIHGFIPDRPTHETYAATENQPNVWKINIPDLFPVTLESGSLSSDR
;
A
#
# COMPACT_ATOMS: atom_id res chain seq x y z
N MET A 1 -41.35 6.11 52.75
CA MET A 1 -40.38 6.62 53.74
C MET A 1 -39.48 7.61 53.01
N ALA A 2 -39.56 8.90 53.33
CA ALA A 2 -38.81 9.93 52.62
C ALA A 2 -37.39 10.06 53.21
N TRP A 3 -36.41 9.48 52.53
CA TRP A 3 -34.98 9.83 52.66
C TRP A 3 -34.77 11.25 52.11
N PRO A 4 -33.72 12.02 52.46
CA PRO A 4 -33.50 13.33 51.82
C PRO A 4 -33.53 13.19 50.29
N GLU A 5 -34.49 13.88 49.68
CA GLU A 5 -34.73 13.87 48.23
C GLU A 5 -33.58 14.62 47.56
N ILE A 6 -32.67 13.86 46.94
CA ILE A 6 -31.67 14.44 46.04
C ILE A 6 -32.44 14.93 44.81
N SER A 7 -32.34 16.23 44.53
CA SER A 7 -32.96 16.82 43.35
C SER A 7 -31.97 16.93 42.20
N ILE A 8 -32.49 16.98 40.97
CA ILE A 8 -31.72 17.30 39.77
C ILE A 8 -31.02 18.67 39.90
N GLU A 9 -31.61 19.57 40.70
CA GLU A 9 -31.07 20.91 41.00
C GLU A 9 -29.80 20.88 41.88
N ASP A 10 -29.53 19.76 42.56
CA ASP A 10 -28.35 19.61 43.40
C ASP A 10 -27.07 19.31 42.61
N PHE A 11 -27.19 18.97 41.32
CA PHE A 11 -26.09 18.71 40.39
C PHE A 11 -25.54 20.00 39.76
N PRO A 12 -24.29 19.99 39.23
CA PRO A 12 -23.76 21.11 38.46
C PRO A 12 -24.62 21.49 37.23
N PRO A 13 -24.44 22.68 36.63
CA PRO A 13 -25.18 23.09 35.43
C PRO A 13 -25.08 22.07 34.29
N ARG A 14 -26.19 21.90 33.55
CA ARG A 14 -26.28 20.91 32.46
C ARG A 14 -25.33 21.25 31.33
N ARG A 15 -24.63 20.22 30.83
CA ARG A 15 -23.76 20.31 29.65
C ARG A 15 -24.45 19.71 28.41
N ASP A 16 -24.07 20.18 27.23
CA ASP A 16 -24.62 19.69 25.97
C ASP A 16 -24.23 18.22 25.68
N ASP A 17 -23.10 17.77 26.20
CA ASP A 17 -22.54 16.42 26.03
C ASP A 17 -22.93 15.45 27.16
N GLU A 18 -23.76 15.90 28.09
CA GLU A 18 -24.24 15.11 29.24
C GLU A 18 -25.36 14.15 28.81
N PRO A 19 -25.24 12.82 29.09
CA PRO A 19 -26.30 11.87 28.81
C PRO A 19 -27.60 12.27 29.51
N SER A 20 -28.72 12.18 28.80
CA SER A 20 -30.02 12.65 29.29
C SER A 20 -30.52 11.90 30.53
N SER A 21 -30.09 10.65 30.75
CA SER A 21 -30.47 9.82 31.89
C SER A 21 -29.53 9.93 33.09
N LEU A 22 -28.29 10.39 32.91
CA LEU A 22 -27.20 10.25 33.89
C LEU A 22 -27.57 10.75 35.29
N ARG A 23 -28.22 11.92 35.38
CA ARG A 23 -28.62 12.50 36.67
C ARG A 23 -29.68 11.65 37.36
N GLN A 24 -30.66 11.17 36.61
CA GLN A 24 -31.74 10.34 37.14
C GLN A 24 -31.19 8.98 37.58
N ASP A 25 -30.31 8.38 36.77
CA ASP A 25 -29.66 7.12 37.09
C ASP A 25 -28.86 7.20 38.41
N ILE A 26 -28.14 8.31 38.64
CA ILE A 26 -27.41 8.55 39.91
C ILE A 26 -28.38 8.74 41.09
N ILE A 27 -29.47 9.48 40.89
CA ILE A 27 -30.47 9.72 41.95
C ILE A 27 -31.15 8.41 42.35
N ASP A 28 -31.57 7.62 41.37
CA ASP A 28 -32.30 6.36 41.58
C ASP A 28 -31.40 5.37 42.33
N GLU A 29 -30.16 5.17 41.88
CA GLU A 29 -29.25 4.23 42.52
C GLU A 29 -28.84 4.67 43.94
N LEU A 30 -28.57 5.96 44.15
CA LEU A 30 -28.29 6.44 45.50
C LEU A 30 -29.50 6.25 46.41
N SER A 31 -30.70 6.55 45.92
CA SER A 31 -31.94 6.39 46.68
C SER A 31 -32.16 4.94 47.10
N ASP A 32 -31.94 3.99 46.18
CA ASP A 32 -32.05 2.55 46.45
C ASP A 32 -31.01 2.08 47.47
N HIS A 33 -29.76 2.50 47.33
CA HIS A 33 -28.68 2.16 48.26
C HIS A 33 -28.93 2.70 49.66
N PHE A 34 -29.37 3.96 49.77
CA PHE A 34 -29.69 4.58 51.05
C PHE A 34 -30.93 3.96 51.71
N ALA A 35 -31.97 3.63 50.93
CA ALA A 35 -33.15 2.94 51.43
C ALA A 35 -32.81 1.54 51.96
N CYS A 36 -31.97 0.79 51.23
CA CYS A 36 -31.47 -0.51 51.67
C CYS A 36 -30.64 -0.39 52.96
N ALA A 37 -29.75 0.60 53.04
CA ALA A 37 -28.94 0.84 54.22
C ALA A 37 -29.79 1.22 55.45
N LEU A 38 -30.81 2.06 55.26
CA LEU A 38 -31.75 2.42 56.33
C LEU A 38 -32.52 1.21 56.83
N ASN A 39 -33.11 0.42 55.93
CA ASN A 39 -33.85 -0.78 56.30
C ASN A 39 -32.98 -1.76 57.10
N ARG A 40 -31.70 -1.88 56.74
CA ARG A 40 -30.74 -2.72 57.47
C ARG A 40 -30.47 -2.22 58.89
N GLU A 41 -30.41 -0.90 59.10
CA GLU A 41 -30.23 -0.33 60.44
C GLU A 41 -31.52 -0.38 61.27
N LEU A 42 -32.69 -0.20 60.65
CA LEU A 42 -34.00 -0.35 61.30
C LEU A 42 -34.25 -1.76 61.84
N LEU A 43 -33.72 -2.79 61.18
CA LEU A 43 -33.76 -4.17 61.68
C LEU A 43 -32.93 -4.36 62.96
N LYS A 44 -31.91 -3.51 63.21
CA LYS A 44 -31.07 -3.57 64.40
C LYS A 44 -31.58 -2.67 65.53
N ASN A 45 -32.21 -1.55 65.19
CA ASN A 45 -32.78 -0.60 66.14
C ASN A 45 -34.07 0.00 65.56
N SER A 46 -35.17 -0.11 66.28
CA SER A 46 -36.48 0.37 65.84
C SER A 46 -36.63 1.90 65.84
N ASP A 47 -35.66 2.65 66.37
CA ASP A 47 -35.62 4.11 66.30
C ASP A 47 -35.14 4.59 64.91
N GLU A 48 -36.09 5.11 64.13
CA GLU A 48 -35.85 5.59 62.78
C GLU A 48 -34.87 6.77 62.73
N GLN A 49 -34.97 7.75 63.63
CA GLN A 49 -34.11 8.94 63.58
C GLN A 49 -32.64 8.59 63.80
N LEU A 50 -32.40 7.72 64.78
CA LEU A 50 -31.06 7.23 65.10
C LEU A 50 -30.50 6.34 64.00
N ALA A 51 -31.34 5.51 63.35
CA ALA A 51 -30.95 4.73 62.18
C ALA A 51 -30.55 5.63 60.99
N ARG A 52 -31.32 6.70 60.70
CA ARG A 52 -30.98 7.65 59.63
C ARG A 52 -29.63 8.32 59.88
N GLN A 53 -29.41 8.79 61.10
CA GLN A 53 -28.17 9.48 61.48
C GLN A 53 -26.95 8.56 61.31
N ARG A 54 -27.07 7.28 61.68
CA ARG A 54 -25.98 6.30 61.52
C ARG A 54 -25.66 6.01 60.06
N VAL A 55 -26.67 5.91 59.20
CA VAL A 55 -26.48 5.70 57.76
C VAL A 55 -25.77 6.91 57.14
N ILE A 56 -26.19 8.13 57.43
CA ILE A 56 -25.52 9.35 56.95
C ILE A 56 -24.08 9.43 57.49
N GLN A 57 -23.84 9.04 58.75
CA GLN A 57 -22.50 9.02 59.32
C GLN A 57 -21.58 7.99 58.65
N HIS A 58 -22.13 6.86 58.18
CA HIS A 58 -21.35 5.81 57.51
C HIS A 58 -21.15 6.06 56.01
N PHE A 59 -22.20 6.48 55.31
CA PHE A 59 -22.16 6.68 53.85
C PHE A 59 -21.69 8.08 53.47
N GLY A 60 -21.93 9.09 54.31
CA GLY A 60 -21.63 10.49 54.03
C GLY A 60 -22.86 11.27 53.54
N ASP A 61 -22.60 12.51 53.14
CA ASP A 61 -23.62 13.43 52.64
C ASP A 61 -24.07 13.02 51.21
N PRO A 62 -25.35 12.65 51.01
CA PRO A 62 -25.85 12.15 49.74
C PRO A 62 -25.63 13.13 48.58
N ILE A 63 -25.70 14.44 48.82
CA ILE A 63 -25.52 15.46 47.79
C ILE A 63 -24.06 15.51 47.33
N LYS A 64 -23.11 15.36 48.25
CA LYS A 64 -21.68 15.35 47.92
C LYS A 64 -21.32 14.11 47.09
N ILE A 65 -21.88 12.96 47.45
CA ILE A 65 -21.65 11.70 46.73
C ILE A 65 -22.24 11.78 45.31
N ALA A 66 -23.46 12.29 45.18
CA ALA A 66 -24.10 12.51 43.87
C ALA A 66 -23.26 13.39 42.94
N ARG A 67 -22.71 14.50 43.46
CA ARG A 67 -21.81 15.39 42.71
C ARG A 67 -20.51 14.72 42.31
N GLN A 68 -19.95 13.88 43.18
CA GLN A 68 -18.72 13.15 42.90
C GLN A 68 -18.93 12.11 41.80
N LEU A 69 -20.00 11.32 41.88
CA LEU A 69 -20.36 10.35 40.85
C LEU A 69 -20.61 11.01 39.49
N TRP A 70 -21.26 12.17 39.49
CA TRP A 70 -21.45 12.96 38.26
C TRP A 70 -20.11 13.43 37.67
N LEU A 71 -19.21 13.94 38.50
CA LEU A 71 -17.89 14.38 38.06
C LEU A 71 -17.07 13.22 37.50
N ASP A 72 -17.10 12.06 38.16
CA ASP A 72 -16.38 10.87 37.70
C ASP A 72 -16.92 10.36 36.36
N ALA A 73 -18.25 10.32 36.19
CA ALA A 73 -18.89 9.92 34.94
C ALA A 73 -18.59 10.89 33.77
N MET A 74 -18.50 12.20 34.06
CA MET A 74 -18.23 13.22 33.03
C MET A 74 -16.73 13.46 32.78
N LYS A 75 -15.85 12.96 33.65
CA LYS A 75 -14.40 13.22 33.60
C LYS A 75 -13.76 12.86 32.28
N GLU A 76 -14.08 11.68 31.74
CA GLU A 76 -13.50 11.19 30.49
C GLU A 76 -13.92 12.07 29.30
N ARG A 77 -15.19 12.47 29.24
CA ARG A 77 -15.72 13.34 28.19
C ARG A 77 -15.10 14.73 28.24
N ILE A 78 -14.99 15.31 29.45
CA ILE A 78 -14.35 16.61 29.67
C ILE A 78 -12.86 16.58 29.29
N MET A 79 -12.14 15.50 29.61
CA MET A 79 -10.73 15.36 29.23
C MET A 79 -10.57 15.15 27.72
N SER A 80 -11.41 14.30 27.10
CA SER A 80 -11.36 14.03 25.66
C SER A 80 -11.59 15.29 24.83
N GLN A 81 -12.58 16.11 25.19
CA GLN A 81 -12.86 17.36 24.48
C GLN A 81 -11.70 18.37 24.56
N ARG A 82 -11.03 18.45 25.73
CA ARG A 82 -9.86 19.33 25.92
C ARG A 82 -8.65 18.86 25.13
N ILE A 83 -8.41 17.54 25.09
CA ILE A 83 -7.33 16.95 24.30
C ILE A 83 -7.58 17.16 22.81
N LEU A 84 -8.80 16.89 22.32
CA LEU A 84 -9.16 17.05 20.91
C LEU A 84 -8.98 18.50 20.45
N THR A 85 -9.45 19.47 21.24
CA THR A 85 -9.28 20.90 20.93
C THR A 85 -7.80 21.30 20.88
N GLY A 86 -6.98 20.77 21.80
CA GLY A 86 -5.54 20.98 21.80
C GLY A 86 -4.85 20.42 20.55
N ILE A 87 -5.20 19.19 20.15
CA ILE A 87 -4.66 18.55 18.94
C ILE A 87 -5.06 19.30 17.68
N SER A 88 -6.33 19.73 17.55
CA SER A 88 -6.79 20.49 16.39
C SER A 88 -6.04 21.83 16.24
N ALA A 89 -5.76 22.52 17.35
CA ALA A 89 -4.98 23.75 17.33
C ALA A 89 -3.53 23.52 16.88
N VAL A 90 -2.89 22.45 17.37
CA VAL A 90 -1.52 22.08 16.96
C VAL A 90 -1.49 21.71 15.47
N MET A 91 -2.45 20.92 14.99
CA MET A 91 -2.56 20.55 13.57
C MET A 91 -2.71 21.77 12.68
N ALA A 92 -3.54 22.75 13.06
CA ALA A 92 -3.70 23.98 12.29
C ALA A 92 -2.38 24.77 12.20
N VAL A 93 -1.63 24.88 13.30
CA VAL A 93 -0.32 25.55 13.31
C VAL A 93 0.69 24.80 12.43
N CYS A 94 0.72 23.47 12.49
CA CYS A 94 1.57 22.65 11.63
C CYS A 94 1.25 22.84 10.15
N CYS A 95 -0.04 22.86 9.77
CA CYS A 95 -0.44 23.10 8.38
C CYS A 95 0.01 24.48 7.87
N ILE A 96 -0.14 25.52 8.68
CA ILE A 96 0.32 26.87 8.34
C ILE A 96 1.85 26.90 8.18
N ALA A 97 2.58 26.22 9.07
CA ALA A 97 4.03 26.13 8.99
C ALA A 97 4.50 25.40 7.71
N VAL A 98 3.86 24.28 7.35
CA VAL A 98 4.20 23.54 6.11
C VAL A 98 3.97 24.39 4.87
N VAL A 99 2.84 25.11 4.79
CA VAL A 99 2.57 26.02 3.67
C VAL A 99 3.59 27.15 3.62
N GLY A 100 3.97 27.72 4.78
CA GLY A 100 5.00 28.75 4.87
C GLY A 100 6.37 28.27 4.42
N ILE A 101 6.77 27.06 4.84
CA ILE A 101 8.04 26.43 4.42
C ILE A 101 8.02 26.14 2.91
N ALA A 102 6.94 25.57 2.38
CA ALA A 102 6.80 25.29 0.95
C ALA A 102 6.88 26.57 0.10
N TRP A 103 6.22 27.65 0.54
CA TRP A 103 6.30 28.95 -0.11
C TRP A 103 7.72 29.54 -0.06
N SER A 104 8.38 29.44 1.10
CA SER A 104 9.77 29.89 1.27
C SER A 104 10.74 29.11 0.38
N MET A 105 10.63 27.79 0.34
CA MET A 105 11.45 26.93 -0.53
C MET A 105 11.23 27.23 -2.02
N MET A 106 9.97 27.48 -2.43
CA MET A 106 9.65 27.87 -3.80
C MET A 106 10.24 29.23 -4.17
N GLN A 107 10.24 30.18 -3.23
CA GLN A 107 10.83 31.51 -3.43
C GLN A 107 12.37 31.46 -3.45
N GLU A 108 12.98 30.67 -2.56
CA GLU A 108 14.42 30.41 -2.54
C GLU A 108 14.89 29.66 -3.79
N SER A 109 14.15 28.65 -4.26
CA SER A 109 14.45 27.94 -5.50
C SER A 109 14.44 28.88 -6.72
N ARG A 110 13.46 29.80 -6.80
CA ARG A 110 13.42 30.84 -7.85
C ARG A 110 14.62 31.78 -7.76
N ALA A 111 14.96 32.24 -6.57
CA ALA A 111 16.09 33.14 -6.36
C ALA A 111 17.43 32.45 -6.66
N PHE A 112 17.60 31.20 -6.24
CA PHE A 112 18.77 30.38 -6.50
C PHE A 112 18.93 30.08 -8.00
N ASN A 113 17.85 29.72 -8.70
CA ASN A 113 17.87 29.52 -10.14
C ASN A 113 18.26 30.81 -10.89
N LEU A 114 17.74 31.96 -10.47
CA LEU A 114 18.12 33.26 -11.05
C LEU A 114 19.57 33.63 -10.75
N GLN A 115 20.02 33.46 -9.51
CA GLN A 115 21.38 33.77 -9.10
C GLN A 115 22.41 32.85 -9.76
N MET A 116 22.06 31.57 -9.95
CA MET A 116 22.88 30.61 -10.67
C MET A 116 22.94 30.93 -12.16
N LEU A 117 21.81 31.31 -12.79
CA LEU A 117 21.80 31.83 -14.17
C LEU A 117 22.71 33.07 -14.32
N GLU A 118 22.75 33.94 -13.30
CA GLU A 118 23.59 35.13 -13.30
C GLU A 118 25.08 34.81 -13.07
N GLN A 119 25.40 33.85 -12.19
CA GLN A 119 26.76 33.32 -12.06
C GLN A 119 27.23 32.63 -13.35
N PHE A 120 26.33 31.92 -14.06
CA PHE A 120 26.63 31.36 -15.37
C PHE A 120 26.90 32.44 -16.42
N LYS A 121 26.10 33.51 -16.47
CA LYS A 121 26.37 34.67 -17.33
C LYS A 121 27.74 35.30 -17.04
N GLN A 122 28.09 35.49 -15.78
CA GLN A 122 29.37 36.08 -15.38
C GLN A 122 30.57 35.15 -15.64
N ALA A 123 30.40 33.84 -15.45
CA ALA A 123 31.41 32.84 -15.80
C ALA A 123 31.61 32.75 -17.33
N GLN A 124 30.55 32.96 -18.11
CA GLN A 124 30.58 33.03 -19.56
C GLN A 124 31.29 34.30 -20.06
N GLU A 125 31.06 35.46 -19.42
CA GLU A 125 31.76 36.72 -19.75
C GLU A 125 33.27 36.65 -19.49
N LYS A 126 33.69 35.97 -18.41
CA LYS A 126 35.11 35.76 -18.07
C LYS A 126 35.81 34.73 -18.96
N SER A 127 35.07 33.91 -19.69
CA SER A 127 35.59 32.83 -20.54
C SER A 127 35.55 33.21 -22.02
N SER A 128 35.98 34.44 -22.35
CA SER A 128 36.05 34.96 -23.72
C SER A 128 37.27 34.43 -24.48
N ALA A 129 37.36 33.10 -24.56
CA ALA A 129 38.09 32.35 -25.58
C ALA A 129 37.45 30.95 -25.66
N GLU A 130 36.79 30.69 -26.79
CA GLU A 130 36.11 29.43 -27.20
C GLU A 130 34.62 29.26 -26.84
N THR A 131 33.81 29.53 -27.87
CA THR A 131 32.38 29.19 -28.08
C THR A 131 31.31 29.89 -27.22
N SER A 132 30.60 30.80 -27.88
CA SER A 132 29.32 31.39 -27.47
C SER A 132 28.30 30.30 -27.08
N GLY A 133 28.08 30.12 -25.78
CA GLY A 133 27.01 29.28 -25.23
C GLY A 133 25.64 29.92 -25.46
N GLU A 134 25.06 29.70 -26.63
CA GLU A 134 23.68 30.10 -26.93
C GLU A 134 22.68 29.28 -26.09
N LEU A 135 21.79 29.96 -25.36
CA LEU A 135 20.67 29.33 -24.67
C LEU A 135 19.56 28.99 -25.69
N GLN A 136 18.98 27.80 -25.58
CA GLN A 136 18.00 27.27 -26.52
C GLN A 136 16.73 26.84 -25.82
N PRO A 137 15.55 27.09 -26.43
CA PRO A 137 14.31 26.54 -25.92
C PRO A 137 14.32 25.01 -26.03
N ILE A 138 14.00 24.34 -24.92
CA ILE A 138 13.78 22.90 -24.85
C ILE A 138 12.30 22.67 -24.58
N LEU A 139 11.58 22.16 -25.58
CA LEU A 139 10.13 22.01 -25.54
C LEU A 139 9.76 20.54 -25.76
N PHE A 140 8.78 20.06 -25.00
CA PHE A 140 8.13 18.79 -25.26
C PHE A 140 6.65 19.01 -25.51
N GLN A 141 6.14 18.43 -26.60
CA GLN A 141 4.71 18.36 -26.88
C GLN A 141 4.19 17.03 -26.32
N LEU A 142 3.39 17.09 -25.26
CA LEU A 142 2.78 15.91 -24.66
C LEU A 142 1.38 15.73 -25.25
N VAL A 143 1.10 14.52 -25.74
CA VAL A 143 -0.19 14.15 -26.32
C VAL A 143 -0.67 12.85 -25.72
N GLN A 144 -1.98 12.61 -25.73
CA GLN A 144 -2.56 11.41 -25.14
C GLN A 144 -2.44 10.21 -26.08
N GLU A 145 -2.33 9.02 -25.50
CA GLU A 145 -2.44 7.77 -26.23
C GLU A 145 -3.82 7.67 -26.92
N GLY A 146 -3.83 7.18 -28.16
CA GLY A 146 -5.05 7.06 -28.97
C GLY A 146 -5.47 8.34 -29.70
N SER A 147 -4.86 9.49 -29.41
CA SER A 147 -5.10 10.73 -30.17
C SER A 147 -3.93 11.73 -30.09
N GLU A 148 -3.20 11.89 -31.21
CA GLU A 148 -2.14 12.90 -31.32
C GLU A 148 -2.66 14.35 -31.25
N GLU A 149 -3.97 14.54 -31.42
CA GLU A 149 -4.61 15.86 -31.34
C GLU A 149 -5.03 16.22 -29.90
N GLN A 150 -5.11 15.25 -28.99
CA GLN A 150 -5.48 15.50 -27.62
C GLN A 150 -4.25 15.79 -26.75
N PRO A 151 -4.15 16.99 -26.16
CA PRO A 151 -3.03 17.33 -25.30
C PRO A 151 -3.06 16.55 -23.99
N ALA A 152 -1.88 16.10 -23.55
CA ALA A 152 -1.70 15.54 -22.22
C ALA A 152 -1.42 16.69 -21.23
N ILE A 153 -2.41 17.02 -20.41
CA ILE A 153 -2.43 18.22 -19.55
C ILE A 153 -2.03 17.85 -18.12
N GLY A 154 -1.24 18.71 -17.46
CA GLY A 154 -0.94 18.59 -16.04
C GLY A 154 0.15 17.57 -15.68
N PHE A 155 0.79 16.95 -16.67
CA PHE A 155 1.99 16.15 -16.47
C PHE A 155 3.13 17.03 -15.95
N GLU A 156 3.77 16.56 -14.89
CA GLU A 156 4.98 17.15 -14.31
C GLU A 156 6.20 16.62 -15.05
N GLY A 157 7.14 17.50 -15.36
CA GLY A 157 8.42 17.13 -15.94
C GLY A 157 9.57 17.79 -15.20
N THR A 158 10.66 17.05 -15.01
CA THR A 158 11.91 17.61 -14.50
C THR A 158 13.05 17.36 -15.49
N LEU A 159 13.91 18.36 -15.65
CA LEU A 159 15.04 18.31 -16.54
C LEU A 159 16.32 18.64 -15.76
N SER A 160 17.15 17.62 -15.53
CA SER A 160 18.38 17.74 -14.77
C SER A 160 19.59 17.74 -15.70
N LYS A 161 20.45 18.75 -15.58
CA LYS A 161 21.78 18.76 -16.20
C LYS A 161 22.79 18.20 -15.22
N GLY A 162 23.57 17.20 -15.62
CA GLY A 162 24.63 16.63 -14.79
C GLY A 162 25.96 16.59 -15.53
N ASP A 163 27.05 16.60 -14.76
CA ASP A 163 28.39 16.18 -15.22
C ASP A 163 28.78 14.93 -14.43
N GLY A 164 28.53 13.75 -14.99
CA GLY A 164 28.62 12.48 -14.26
C GLY A 164 27.51 12.34 -13.20
N ASN A 165 27.87 12.10 -11.94
CA ASN A 165 26.91 11.82 -10.85
C ASN A 165 26.40 13.05 -10.08
N ASN A 166 26.88 14.26 -10.38
CA ASN A 166 26.46 15.46 -9.67
C ASN A 166 25.52 16.30 -10.56
N PRO A 167 24.25 16.52 -10.16
CA PRO A 167 23.37 17.44 -10.87
C PRO A 167 23.92 18.86 -10.73
N VAL A 168 24.20 19.49 -11.87
CA VAL A 168 24.60 20.90 -11.98
C VAL A 168 23.40 21.79 -11.70
N PHE A 169 22.23 21.45 -12.27
CA PHE A 169 20.95 22.07 -11.94
C PHE A 169 19.77 21.19 -12.39
N THR A 170 18.59 21.47 -11.85
CA THR A 170 17.31 20.86 -12.27
C THR A 170 16.26 21.94 -12.47
N VAL A 171 15.48 21.81 -13.54
CA VAL A 171 14.34 22.68 -13.85
C VAL A 171 13.08 21.83 -13.88
N GLU A 172 11.98 22.39 -13.40
CA GLU A 172 10.68 21.73 -13.36
C GLU A 172 9.70 22.50 -14.25
N ALA A 173 8.80 21.77 -14.90
CA ALA A 173 7.72 22.32 -15.71
C ALA A 173 6.46 21.45 -15.58
N ILE A 174 5.31 22.04 -15.86
CA ILE A 174 4.02 21.33 -15.93
C ILE A 174 3.44 21.60 -17.31
N SER A 175 2.96 20.55 -17.97
CA SER A 175 2.32 20.67 -19.29
C SER A 175 1.04 21.49 -19.22
N ASP A 176 0.93 22.46 -20.13
CA ASP A 176 -0.18 23.39 -20.19
C ASP A 176 -1.45 22.78 -20.83
N LYS A 177 -2.48 23.61 -21.04
CA LYS A 177 -3.74 23.21 -21.70
C LYS A 177 -3.58 22.72 -23.14
N ASN A 178 -2.45 23.02 -23.78
CA ASN A 178 -2.10 22.56 -25.12
C ASN A 178 -1.12 21.38 -25.06
N GLY A 179 -0.81 20.85 -23.88
CA GLY A 179 0.14 19.75 -23.68
C GLY A 179 1.60 20.19 -23.82
N LEU A 180 1.88 21.50 -23.86
CA LEU A 180 3.23 22.01 -24.00
C LEU A 180 3.94 21.99 -22.65
N LEU A 181 5.03 21.24 -22.57
CA LEU A 181 5.96 21.21 -21.45
C LEU A 181 7.20 22.05 -21.82
N ASP A 182 7.24 23.29 -21.36
CA ASP A 182 8.27 24.29 -21.68
C ASP A 182 9.26 24.47 -20.51
N PHE A 183 10.51 24.06 -20.71
CA PHE A 183 11.59 24.23 -19.74
C PHE A 183 12.34 25.58 -19.88
N GLY A 184 11.88 26.44 -20.79
CA GLY A 184 12.52 27.71 -21.11
C GLY A 184 13.82 27.54 -21.89
N LYS A 185 14.66 28.58 -21.84
CA LYS A 185 15.93 28.63 -22.58
C LYS A 185 17.07 28.10 -21.71
N LEU A 186 17.62 26.94 -22.10
CA LEU A 186 18.65 26.23 -21.36
C LEU A 186 19.93 26.08 -22.21
N PRO A 187 21.10 25.94 -21.58
CA PRO A 187 22.35 25.72 -22.32
C PRO A 187 22.30 24.40 -23.11
N TRP A 188 23.09 24.28 -24.16
CA TRP A 188 23.22 23.00 -24.85
C TRP A 188 23.90 21.95 -23.94
N GLY A 189 23.63 20.66 -24.17
CA GLY A 189 24.28 19.58 -23.44
C GLY A 189 23.38 18.36 -23.22
N LYS A 190 23.83 17.47 -22.34
CA LYS A 190 23.08 16.27 -21.95
C LYS A 190 22.19 16.57 -20.75
N TYR A 191 20.96 16.10 -20.80
CA TYR A 191 19.99 16.23 -19.73
C TYR A 191 19.30 14.91 -19.46
N LEU A 192 18.90 14.70 -18.21
CA LEU A 192 18.02 13.63 -17.80
C LEU A 192 16.60 14.19 -17.64
N LEU A 193 15.67 13.73 -18.47
CA LEU A 193 14.25 14.05 -18.39
C LEU A 193 13.55 13.02 -17.52
N THR A 194 12.80 13.46 -16.53
CA THR A 194 11.79 12.64 -15.85
C THR A 194 10.40 13.22 -16.11
N LEU A 195 9.42 12.34 -16.20
CA LEU A 195 8.01 12.70 -16.39
C LEU A 195 7.17 12.00 -15.33
N LYS A 196 6.07 12.63 -14.96
CA LYS A 196 5.09 12.07 -14.03
C LYS A 196 3.69 12.54 -14.40
N ALA A 197 2.77 11.59 -14.51
CA ALA A 197 1.37 11.85 -14.75
C ALA A 197 0.69 12.45 -13.50
N PRO A 198 -0.45 13.16 -13.65
CA PRO A 198 -1.20 13.69 -12.51
C PRO A 198 -1.62 12.65 -11.47
N TRP A 199 -1.81 11.40 -11.90
CA TRP A 199 -2.13 10.26 -11.02
C TRP A 199 -0.89 9.50 -10.51
N GLY A 200 0.32 9.99 -10.78
CA GLY A 200 1.56 9.45 -10.22
C GLY A 200 2.31 8.43 -11.06
N GLU A 201 1.78 8.03 -12.22
CA GLU A 201 2.47 7.14 -13.16
C GLU A 201 3.68 7.82 -13.80
N SER A 202 4.80 7.10 -13.97
CA SER A 202 6.03 7.69 -14.52
C SER A 202 6.79 6.71 -15.42
N PRO A 203 7.38 7.14 -16.54
CA PRO A 203 8.28 6.32 -17.32
C PRO A 203 9.69 6.34 -16.72
N GLN A 204 10.56 5.46 -17.22
CA GLN A 204 11.98 5.58 -16.92
C GLN A 204 12.53 6.93 -17.42
N ALA A 205 13.44 7.50 -16.64
CA ALA A 205 14.13 8.73 -17.00
C ALA A 205 14.86 8.59 -18.36
N GLU A 206 14.69 9.59 -19.23
CA GLU A 206 15.20 9.60 -20.60
C GLU A 206 16.40 10.56 -20.72
N LEU A 207 17.51 10.11 -21.31
CA LEU A 207 18.65 10.97 -21.57
C LEU A 207 18.45 11.70 -22.91
N ILE A 208 18.37 13.02 -22.86
CA ILE A 208 18.29 13.86 -24.05
C ILE A 208 19.63 14.59 -24.27
N THR A 209 19.95 14.93 -25.52
CA THR A 209 21.13 15.73 -25.86
C THR A 209 20.73 16.87 -26.78
N THR A 210 21.00 18.10 -26.37
CA THR A 210 20.77 19.31 -27.17
C THR A 210 22.08 19.78 -27.80
N ILE A 211 21.97 20.38 -28.99
CA ILE A 211 23.11 20.77 -29.84
C ILE A 211 23.09 22.30 -30.03
N PRO A 212 24.23 23.00 -29.96
CA PRO A 212 24.33 24.43 -30.25
C PRO A 212 23.65 24.86 -31.57
N GLY A 213 23.10 26.07 -31.61
CA GLY A 213 22.31 26.63 -32.73
C GLY A 213 20.99 25.94 -33.13
N ARG A 214 20.46 24.95 -32.40
CA ARG A 214 19.23 24.20 -32.80
C ARG A 214 18.16 24.21 -31.72
N LYS A 215 16.92 24.48 -32.09
CA LYS A 215 15.76 24.25 -31.20
C LYS A 215 15.65 22.75 -30.91
N PHE A 216 15.35 22.39 -29.66
CA PHE A 216 15.00 21.01 -29.29
C PHE A 216 13.49 20.91 -29.09
N GLU A 217 12.86 20.09 -29.93
CA GLU A 217 11.43 19.77 -29.85
C GLU A 217 11.25 18.26 -29.98
N GLN A 218 10.44 17.69 -29.11
CA GLN A 218 10.08 16.29 -29.15
C GLN A 218 8.61 16.13 -28.76
N THR A 219 7.89 15.28 -29.47
CA THR A 219 6.54 14.86 -29.07
C THR A 219 6.64 13.57 -28.26
N ILE A 220 5.92 13.50 -27.14
CA ILE A 220 5.87 12.32 -26.28
C ILE A 220 4.40 11.94 -26.11
N VAL A 221 4.07 10.69 -26.40
CA VAL A 221 2.75 10.14 -26.12
C VAL A 221 2.70 9.64 -24.67
N CYS A 222 1.71 10.12 -23.94
CA CYS A 222 1.45 9.88 -22.53
C CYS A 222 0.18 9.05 -22.35
N PRO A 223 0.01 8.34 -21.22
CA PRO A 223 -1.25 7.67 -20.95
C PRO A 223 -2.39 8.68 -20.84
N ALA A 224 -3.56 8.30 -21.35
CA ALA A 224 -4.70 9.20 -21.48
C ALA A 224 -5.44 9.43 -20.15
N HIS A 225 -5.46 8.42 -19.28
CA HIS A 225 -6.15 8.45 -17.99
C HIS A 225 -5.42 7.60 -16.94
N ALA A 226 -5.82 7.76 -15.68
CA ALA A 226 -5.38 6.87 -14.61
C ALA A 226 -5.83 5.42 -14.88
N PRO A 227 -5.05 4.40 -14.47
CA PRO A 227 -5.44 3.01 -14.62
C PRO A 227 -6.81 2.74 -13.97
N GLU A 228 -7.74 2.15 -14.73
CA GLU A 228 -9.07 1.79 -14.19
C GLU A 228 -9.13 0.31 -13.79
N LYS A 229 -10.14 -0.08 -13.00
CA LYS A 229 -10.35 -1.49 -12.64
C LYS A 229 -11.10 -2.23 -13.74
N VAL A 230 -10.49 -3.28 -14.27
CA VAL A 230 -11.06 -4.17 -15.29
C VAL A 230 -11.26 -5.58 -14.74
N GLU A 231 -12.20 -6.32 -15.31
CA GLU A 231 -12.45 -7.70 -14.92
C GLU A 231 -11.39 -8.63 -15.51
N VAL A 232 -10.87 -9.53 -14.67
CA VAL A 232 -9.85 -10.53 -15.00
C VAL A 232 -10.34 -11.92 -14.60
N GLN A 233 -10.25 -12.86 -15.53
CA GLN A 233 -10.54 -14.28 -15.31
C GLN A 233 -9.23 -15.06 -15.16
N PHE A 234 -9.15 -15.94 -14.16
CA PHE A 234 -8.03 -16.87 -14.04
C PHE A 234 -8.36 -18.22 -14.70
N GLN A 235 -7.43 -18.74 -15.48
CA GLN A 235 -7.50 -20.09 -16.06
C GLN A 235 -6.27 -20.88 -15.63
N VAL A 236 -6.47 -21.97 -14.91
CA VAL A 236 -5.37 -22.79 -14.40
C VAL A 236 -5.23 -24.05 -15.25
N ASN A 237 -4.05 -24.24 -15.81
CA ASN A 237 -3.65 -25.44 -16.53
C ASN A 237 -2.73 -26.26 -15.62
N TRP A 238 -3.28 -27.29 -14.97
CA TRP A 238 -2.53 -28.18 -14.09
C TRP A 238 -2.76 -29.64 -14.51
N GLN A 239 -1.83 -30.19 -15.31
CA GLN A 239 -2.00 -31.51 -15.94
C GLN A 239 -2.10 -32.65 -14.92
N ASN A 240 -1.21 -32.66 -13.92
CA ASN A 240 -1.14 -33.71 -12.91
C ASN A 240 -1.57 -33.15 -11.53
N MET A 241 -2.79 -32.60 -11.47
CA MET A 241 -3.35 -32.09 -10.22
C MET A 241 -3.53 -33.23 -9.21
N PRO A 242 -3.13 -33.07 -7.94
CA PRO A 242 -3.37 -34.09 -6.91
C PRO A 242 -4.88 -34.38 -6.74
N GLU A 243 -5.22 -35.60 -6.32
CA GLU A 243 -6.62 -35.99 -6.07
C GLU A 243 -7.29 -35.20 -4.94
N GLU A 244 -6.50 -34.66 -4.00
CA GLU A 244 -7.03 -33.79 -2.96
C GLU A 244 -7.39 -32.41 -3.53
N LYS A 245 -8.42 -31.78 -2.95
CA LYS A 245 -8.82 -30.44 -3.38
C LYS A 245 -7.70 -29.43 -3.10
N ASN A 246 -7.26 -28.73 -4.15
CA ASN A 246 -6.18 -27.76 -4.11
C ASN A 246 -6.64 -26.36 -4.55
N TYR A 247 -5.99 -25.35 -3.99
CA TYR A 247 -6.18 -23.94 -4.32
C TYR A 247 -4.82 -23.33 -4.66
N LEU A 248 -4.85 -22.29 -5.50
CA LEU A 248 -3.68 -21.46 -5.76
C LEU A 248 -3.86 -20.13 -5.05
N LEU A 249 -2.88 -19.74 -4.24
CA LEU A 249 -2.76 -18.38 -3.74
C LEU A 249 -1.73 -17.64 -4.60
N CYS A 250 -2.16 -16.66 -5.38
CA CYS A 250 -1.30 -15.89 -6.25
C CYS A 250 -1.03 -14.52 -5.64
N ASP A 251 0.22 -14.27 -5.25
CA ASP A 251 0.68 -13.00 -4.68
C ASP A 251 1.49 -12.23 -5.73
N PHE A 252 0.91 -11.15 -6.27
CA PHE A 252 1.54 -10.30 -7.28
C PHE A 252 2.47 -9.24 -6.68
N ARG A 253 2.50 -9.10 -5.36
CA ARG A 253 3.34 -8.12 -4.69
C ARG A 253 4.78 -8.59 -4.68
N HIS A 254 5.68 -7.66 -4.39
CA HIS A 254 7.06 -7.97 -4.06
C HIS A 254 7.40 -7.42 -2.69
N ARG A 255 8.28 -8.12 -1.98
CA ARG A 255 8.77 -7.66 -0.69
C ARG A 255 9.82 -6.57 -0.86
N VAL A 256 9.64 -5.46 -0.16
CA VAL A 256 10.62 -4.37 -0.08
C VAL A 256 11.32 -4.45 1.27
N SER A 257 12.62 -4.70 1.24
CA SER A 257 13.43 -4.67 2.46
C SER A 257 13.83 -3.23 2.76
N ILE A 258 13.09 -2.56 3.64
CA ILE A 258 13.57 -1.34 4.29
C ILE A 258 14.50 -1.78 5.42
N SER A 259 15.58 -1.05 5.66
CA SER A 259 16.63 -1.31 6.67
C SER A 259 16.14 -2.00 7.95
N SER A 260 17.02 -2.82 8.53
CA SER A 260 16.88 -3.87 9.57
C SER A 260 15.88 -3.75 10.74
N ASN A 261 15.13 -2.66 10.91
CA ASN A 261 14.27 -2.41 12.08
C ASN A 261 12.80 -2.07 11.74
N VAL A 262 12.36 -2.18 10.48
CA VAL A 262 10.98 -1.88 10.08
C VAL A 262 10.25 -3.18 9.68
N SER A 263 8.96 -3.24 9.99
CA SER A 263 8.03 -4.29 9.55
C SER A 263 8.17 -4.58 8.05
N GLU A 264 7.97 -5.84 7.65
CA GLU A 264 7.99 -6.22 6.24
C GLU A 264 7.01 -5.35 5.46
N GLN A 265 7.49 -4.66 4.43
CA GLN A 265 6.63 -3.88 3.54
C GLN A 265 6.52 -4.60 2.20
N PHE A 266 5.32 -4.58 1.66
CA PHE A 266 5.04 -5.04 0.31
C PHE A 266 4.98 -3.82 -0.61
N ALA A 267 5.33 -4.02 -1.87
CA ALA A 267 5.05 -3.07 -2.92
C ALA A 267 4.50 -3.80 -4.13
N LEU A 268 3.78 -3.06 -4.97
CA LEU A 268 3.22 -3.54 -6.20
C LEU A 268 3.33 -2.44 -7.25
N SER A 269 3.74 -2.83 -8.44
CA SER A 269 3.71 -1.97 -9.60
C SER A 269 3.14 -2.71 -10.80
N SER A 270 2.36 -1.99 -11.59
CA SER A 270 1.98 -2.38 -12.95
C SER A 270 2.62 -1.41 -13.92
N TYR A 271 2.60 -1.75 -15.20
CA TYR A 271 3.09 -0.85 -16.23
C TYR A 271 2.27 -0.93 -17.51
N GLN A 272 2.35 0.10 -18.33
CA GLN A 272 1.90 0.05 -19.72
C GLN A 272 3.01 0.51 -20.65
N GLU A 273 3.02 -0.01 -21.87
CA GLU A 273 4.03 0.34 -22.87
C GLU A 273 3.41 1.23 -23.94
N ILE A 274 3.81 2.50 -23.95
CA ILE A 274 3.29 3.53 -24.84
C ILE A 274 4.47 4.06 -25.66
N GLN A 275 4.46 3.83 -26.97
CA GLN A 275 5.56 4.20 -27.87
C GLN A 275 6.95 3.74 -27.40
N GLY A 276 7.07 2.52 -26.89
CA GLY A 276 8.33 1.97 -26.38
C GLY A 276 8.79 2.58 -25.05
N ARG A 277 7.96 3.41 -24.40
CA ARG A 277 8.16 3.88 -23.02
C ARG A 277 7.30 3.05 -22.08
N ARG A 278 7.96 2.45 -21.09
CA ARG A 278 7.30 1.73 -20.00
C ARG A 278 6.89 2.71 -18.91
N TRP A 279 5.63 3.11 -18.91
CA TRP A 279 5.02 3.91 -17.85
C TRP A 279 4.67 3.00 -16.68
N VAL A 280 5.17 3.32 -15.48
CA VAL A 280 5.06 2.50 -14.29
C VAL A 280 4.14 3.17 -13.28
N TYR A 281 3.13 2.44 -12.83
CA TYR A 281 2.20 2.85 -11.79
C TYR A 281 2.48 2.06 -10.50
N SER A 282 2.76 2.79 -9.42
CA SER A 282 2.95 2.21 -8.08
C SER A 282 1.60 2.18 -7.36
N HIS A 283 1.18 1.00 -6.90
CA HIS A 283 -0.13 0.79 -6.30
C HIS A 283 -0.13 1.21 -4.83
N ASP A 284 -1.25 1.74 -4.36
CA ASP A 284 -1.44 2.13 -2.97
C ASP A 284 -1.99 0.93 -2.16
N LEU A 285 -1.09 0.20 -1.51
CA LEU A 285 -1.44 -1.00 -0.76
C LEU A 285 -2.14 -0.73 0.58
N ASP A 286 -2.24 0.53 1.02
CA ASP A 286 -2.99 0.89 2.23
C ASP A 286 -4.52 0.83 1.99
N GLN A 287 -4.95 0.74 0.73
CA GLN A 287 -6.34 0.54 0.37
C GLN A 287 -6.71 -0.95 0.36
N GLU A 288 -7.64 -1.37 1.23
CA GLU A 288 -8.04 -2.77 1.44
C GLU A 288 -8.40 -3.55 0.16
N SER A 289 -8.79 -2.86 -0.93
CA SER A 289 -9.18 -3.46 -2.21
C SER A 289 -8.03 -3.71 -3.20
N GLU A 290 -6.79 -3.36 -2.86
CA GLU A 290 -5.65 -3.35 -3.79
C GLU A 290 -4.50 -4.29 -3.39
N GLY A 291 -4.76 -5.20 -2.45
CA GLY A 291 -3.75 -6.18 -2.01
C GLY A 291 -3.19 -7.07 -3.12
N ASN A 292 -3.89 -7.23 -4.26
CA ASN A 292 -3.48 -8.03 -5.42
C ASN A 292 -2.92 -9.42 -5.05
N VAL A 293 -3.51 -10.01 -4.01
CA VAL A 293 -3.34 -11.41 -3.64
C VAL A 293 -4.67 -12.08 -3.90
N TYR A 294 -4.66 -13.12 -4.73
CA TYR A 294 -5.89 -13.79 -5.15
C TYR A 294 -5.84 -15.26 -4.76
N LEU A 295 -6.94 -15.77 -4.23
CA LEU A 295 -7.15 -17.19 -4.03
C LEU A 295 -7.97 -17.73 -5.20
N ILE A 296 -7.52 -18.82 -5.81
CA ILE A 296 -8.12 -19.44 -6.98
C ILE A 296 -8.54 -20.86 -6.63
N ASP A 297 -9.82 -21.17 -6.83
CA ASP A 297 -10.39 -22.51 -6.77
C ASP A 297 -10.22 -23.16 -8.14
N VAL A 298 -9.21 -24.02 -8.25
CA VAL A 298 -8.75 -24.61 -9.52
C VAL A 298 -9.84 -25.43 -10.20
N GLU A 299 -10.59 -26.21 -9.43
CA GLU A 299 -11.64 -27.10 -9.93
C GLU A 299 -12.83 -26.32 -10.51
N ASN A 300 -13.16 -25.19 -9.89
CA ASN A 300 -14.37 -24.42 -10.22
C ASN A 300 -14.07 -23.17 -11.06
N GLN A 301 -12.81 -22.91 -11.42
CA GLN A 301 -12.35 -21.77 -12.22
C GLN A 301 -12.90 -20.42 -11.74
N ARG A 302 -12.82 -20.20 -10.43
CA ARG A 302 -13.30 -19.00 -9.76
C ARG A 302 -12.23 -18.48 -8.81
N ALA A 303 -12.26 -17.19 -8.56
CA ALA A 303 -11.27 -16.51 -7.75
C ALA A 303 -11.94 -15.54 -6.77
N VAL A 304 -11.18 -15.15 -5.76
CA VAL A 304 -11.56 -14.16 -4.75
C VAL A 304 -10.32 -13.45 -4.25
N SER A 305 -10.45 -12.17 -3.90
CA SER A 305 -9.37 -11.44 -3.23
C SER A 305 -9.06 -12.07 -1.88
N CYS A 306 -7.79 -12.33 -1.61
CA CYS A 306 -7.35 -12.91 -0.35
C CYS A 306 -7.53 -11.88 0.79
N PRO A 307 -8.14 -12.25 1.92
CA PRO A 307 -8.22 -11.37 3.08
C PRO A 307 -6.82 -11.05 3.64
N LEU A 308 -6.47 -9.77 3.66
CA LEU A 308 -5.20 -9.26 4.20
C LEU A 308 -5.43 -8.42 5.47
N ALA A 309 -4.44 -8.36 6.34
CA ALA A 309 -4.35 -7.43 7.46
C ALA A 309 -3.83 -6.07 6.99
N ALA A 310 -3.90 -5.07 7.88
CA ALA A 310 -3.50 -3.70 7.57
C ALA A 310 -2.01 -3.57 7.22
N ASP A 311 -1.17 -4.52 7.64
CA ASP A 311 0.25 -4.62 7.28
C ASP A 311 0.49 -5.41 5.98
N GLY A 312 -0.58 -5.80 5.28
CA GLY A 312 -0.53 -6.64 4.09
C GLY A 312 -0.32 -8.14 4.38
N SER A 313 -0.22 -8.58 5.62
CA SER A 313 -0.08 -10.00 5.93
C SER A 313 -1.37 -10.78 5.64
N ILE A 314 -1.25 -12.04 5.24
CA ILE A 314 -2.39 -12.92 4.96
C ILE A 314 -3.13 -13.24 6.26
N LYS A 315 -4.42 -12.91 6.34
CA LYS A 315 -5.26 -13.26 7.49
C LYS A 315 -5.61 -14.75 7.48
N LYS A 316 -5.95 -15.27 8.65
CA LYS A 316 -6.67 -16.53 8.74
C LYS A 316 -8.13 -16.31 8.35
N PHE A 317 -8.67 -17.15 7.48
CA PHE A 317 -10.06 -17.09 7.02
C PHE A 317 -10.62 -18.50 6.78
N ASP A 318 -11.94 -18.59 6.68
CA ASP A 318 -12.66 -19.80 6.29
C ASP A 318 -12.98 -19.75 4.79
N VAL A 319 -12.45 -20.71 4.04
CA VAL A 319 -12.61 -20.82 2.58
C VAL A 319 -14.08 -20.94 2.18
N GLN A 320 -14.92 -21.54 3.03
CA GLN A 320 -16.35 -21.72 2.75
C GLN A 320 -17.16 -20.42 2.85
N GLN A 321 -16.61 -19.39 3.49
CA GLN A 321 -17.27 -18.10 3.70
C GLN A 321 -16.85 -17.03 2.68
N LEU A 322 -15.93 -17.37 1.77
CA LEU A 322 -15.45 -16.44 0.75
C LEU A 322 -16.50 -16.28 -0.37
N ASP A 323 -16.66 -15.04 -0.84
CA ASP A 323 -17.52 -14.73 -1.98
C ASP A 323 -16.76 -14.97 -3.29
N TRP A 324 -17.02 -16.12 -3.90
CA TRP A 324 -16.29 -16.56 -5.08
C TRP A 324 -16.92 -16.03 -6.37
N HIS A 325 -16.07 -15.52 -7.26
CA HIS A 325 -16.51 -14.98 -8.55
C HIS A 325 -15.75 -15.59 -9.71
N PRO A 326 -16.34 -15.69 -10.91
CA PRO A 326 -15.62 -16.12 -12.11
C PRO A 326 -14.52 -15.13 -12.52
N THR A 327 -14.66 -13.85 -12.15
CA THR A 327 -13.72 -12.77 -12.43
C THR A 327 -13.43 -11.95 -11.18
N VAL A 328 -12.27 -11.29 -11.15
CA VAL A 328 -11.90 -10.31 -10.13
C VAL A 328 -11.60 -8.97 -10.80
N LYS A 329 -11.74 -7.87 -10.05
CA LYS A 329 -11.42 -6.53 -10.54
C LYS A 329 -9.97 -6.19 -10.23
N ILE A 330 -9.18 -5.91 -11.27
CA ILE A 330 -7.75 -5.57 -11.18
C ILE A 330 -7.52 -4.25 -11.91
N LEU A 331 -6.65 -3.39 -11.39
CA LEU A 331 -6.26 -2.17 -12.09
C LEU A 331 -5.57 -2.50 -13.43
N GLN A 332 -5.76 -1.63 -14.41
CA GLN A 332 -5.12 -1.80 -15.71
C GLN A 332 -3.59 -1.79 -15.61
N GLY A 333 -3.00 -2.46 -16.59
CA GLY A 333 -1.57 -2.55 -16.77
C GLY A 333 -1.08 -3.98 -16.81
N VAL A 334 0.22 -4.08 -16.89
CA VAL A 334 0.97 -5.31 -17.11
C VAL A 334 1.69 -5.65 -15.82
N TYR A 335 1.41 -6.82 -15.29
CA TYR A 335 1.93 -7.30 -14.02
C TYR A 335 3.03 -8.34 -14.22
N HIS A 336 3.98 -8.35 -13.29
CA HIS A 336 4.99 -9.39 -13.20
C HIS A 336 4.38 -10.72 -12.72
N PRO A 337 5.01 -11.86 -13.07
CA PRO A 337 4.55 -13.16 -12.60
C PRO A 337 4.44 -13.25 -11.07
N PRO A 338 3.30 -13.71 -10.53
CA PRO A 338 3.09 -13.79 -9.09
C PRO A 338 3.92 -14.91 -8.47
N THR A 339 4.13 -14.85 -7.16
CA THR A 339 4.40 -16.08 -6.42
C THR A 339 3.10 -16.88 -6.31
N ILE A 340 3.15 -18.16 -6.65
CA ILE A 340 2.02 -19.07 -6.63
C ILE A 340 2.24 -20.06 -5.48
N TYR A 341 1.42 -20.00 -4.43
CA TYR A 341 1.42 -20.99 -3.38
C TYR A 341 0.39 -22.09 -3.66
N LEU A 342 0.82 -23.35 -3.62
CA LEU A 342 -0.02 -24.53 -3.74
C LEU A 342 -0.55 -24.89 -2.35
N ILE A 343 -1.85 -24.76 -2.13
CA ILE A 343 -2.47 -24.95 -0.82
C ILE A 343 -3.51 -26.08 -0.91
N ALA A 344 -3.27 -27.17 -0.20
CA ALA A 344 -4.29 -28.22 -0.06
C ALA A 344 -5.39 -27.76 0.90
N GLN A 345 -6.63 -28.21 0.69
CA GLN A 345 -7.77 -27.79 1.50
C GLN A 345 -7.57 -27.99 3.02
N HIS A 346 -6.89 -29.06 3.41
CA HIS A 346 -6.64 -29.37 4.82
C HIS A 346 -5.56 -28.48 5.47
N GLU A 347 -4.83 -27.69 4.68
CA GLU A 347 -3.72 -26.84 5.13
C GLU A 347 -4.14 -25.39 5.41
N PHE A 348 -5.38 -25.00 5.10
CA PHE A 348 -5.87 -23.63 5.31
C PHE A 348 -5.83 -23.17 6.77
N ASN A 349 -5.86 -24.11 7.73
CA ASN A 349 -5.67 -23.78 9.14
C ASN A 349 -4.29 -23.16 9.44
N LYS A 350 -3.31 -23.35 8.55
CA LYS A 350 -1.94 -22.84 8.62
C LYS A 350 -1.66 -21.70 7.64
N ILE A 351 -2.67 -21.18 6.92
CA ILE A 351 -2.44 -20.22 5.82
C ILE A 351 -1.65 -18.97 6.26
N SER A 352 -1.87 -18.49 7.48
CA SER A 352 -1.13 -17.35 8.05
C SER A 352 0.35 -17.64 8.33
N GLU A 353 0.77 -18.92 8.40
CA GLU A 353 2.18 -19.30 8.54
C GLU A 353 3.00 -18.92 7.29
N ILE A 354 2.35 -18.70 6.13
CA ILE A 354 3.00 -18.20 4.91
C ILE A 354 3.67 -16.85 5.16
N ASN A 355 3.11 -16.00 6.03
CA ASN A 355 3.69 -14.70 6.38
C ASN A 355 5.06 -14.83 7.05
N SER A 356 5.38 -15.98 7.65
CA SER A 356 6.68 -16.23 8.28
C SER A 356 7.74 -16.70 7.27
N LEU A 357 7.37 -16.94 6.01
CA LEU A 357 8.29 -17.39 4.96
C LEU A 357 9.07 -16.21 4.41
N SER A 358 10.14 -15.82 5.11
CA SER A 358 11.02 -14.73 4.64
C SER A 358 11.85 -15.11 3.41
N SER A 359 12.20 -16.38 3.30
CA SER A 359 12.81 -16.95 2.12
C SER A 359 12.43 -18.41 1.99
N THR A 360 12.39 -18.91 0.75
CA THR A 360 12.16 -20.33 0.49
C THR A 360 13.30 -20.89 -0.34
N LYS A 361 13.84 -22.03 0.10
CA LYS A 361 14.75 -22.82 -0.72
C LYS A 361 13.96 -23.51 -1.82
N GLY A 362 14.38 -23.28 -3.04
CA GLY A 362 13.79 -23.86 -4.22
C GLY A 362 14.83 -24.39 -5.18
N VAL A 363 14.34 -24.85 -6.32
CA VAL A 363 15.17 -25.25 -7.45
C VAL A 363 14.70 -24.53 -8.71
N ARG A 364 15.65 -24.31 -9.62
CA ARG A 364 15.35 -23.94 -11.01
C ARG A 364 16.18 -24.79 -11.93
N PHE A 365 15.76 -24.89 -13.17
CA PHE A 365 16.68 -25.27 -14.22
C PHE A 365 17.43 -24.01 -14.69
N ASN A 366 18.69 -24.19 -15.04
CA ASN A 366 19.49 -23.19 -15.73
C ASN A 366 20.33 -23.94 -16.77
N ARG A 367 20.05 -23.70 -18.06
CA ARG A 367 20.71 -24.40 -19.17
C ARG A 367 20.64 -25.93 -19.00
N GLY A 368 19.47 -26.43 -18.60
CA GLY A 368 19.21 -27.86 -18.40
C GLY A 368 19.85 -28.48 -17.15
N LYS A 369 20.45 -27.69 -16.25
CA LYS A 369 21.00 -28.16 -14.97
C LYS A 369 20.15 -27.69 -13.80
N LEU A 370 19.90 -28.58 -12.84
CA LEU A 370 19.16 -28.27 -11.63
C LEU A 370 20.02 -27.47 -10.64
N GLU A 371 19.70 -26.20 -10.46
CA GLU A 371 20.31 -25.31 -9.48
C GLU A 371 19.45 -25.23 -8.23
N THR A 372 20.09 -25.16 -7.06
CA THR A 372 19.40 -24.87 -5.79
C THR A 372 19.60 -23.39 -5.50
N ILE A 373 18.52 -22.71 -5.15
CA ILE A 373 18.53 -21.28 -4.91
C ILE A 373 17.58 -20.93 -3.77
N SER A 374 17.78 -19.76 -3.18
CA SER A 374 16.89 -19.21 -2.16
C SER A 374 16.27 -17.95 -2.74
N PHE A 375 14.95 -17.88 -2.73
CA PHE A 375 14.22 -16.74 -3.24
C PHE A 375 13.64 -15.94 -2.08
N MET A 376 13.69 -14.62 -2.21
CA MET A 376 12.94 -13.69 -1.36
C MET A 376 11.49 -13.68 -1.84
N LEU A 377 10.53 -13.70 -0.90
CA LEU A 377 9.11 -13.79 -1.22
C LEU A 377 8.33 -12.59 -0.67
N PRO A 378 7.18 -12.24 -1.30
CA PRO A 378 6.70 -12.69 -2.61
C PRO A 378 7.45 -12.03 -3.78
N GLY A 379 7.23 -12.56 -5.00
CA GLY A 379 7.79 -12.15 -6.28
C GLY A 379 8.43 -13.29 -7.10
N GLN A 380 8.87 -12.96 -8.32
CA GLN A 380 9.76 -13.78 -9.17
C GLN A 380 9.15 -14.99 -9.90
N GLY A 381 7.83 -15.14 -9.96
CA GLY A 381 7.20 -16.25 -10.69
C GLY A 381 7.45 -17.62 -10.08
N ALA A 382 7.72 -17.69 -8.77
CA ALA A 382 7.98 -18.93 -8.06
C ALA A 382 6.70 -19.69 -7.74
N ILE A 383 6.74 -21.01 -7.91
CA ILE A 383 5.68 -21.92 -7.46
C ILE A 383 6.17 -22.58 -6.17
N ILE A 384 5.36 -22.49 -5.11
CA ILE A 384 5.77 -22.83 -3.75
C ILE A 384 4.75 -23.76 -3.14
N SER A 385 5.24 -24.84 -2.56
CA SER A 385 4.47 -25.71 -1.70
C SER A 385 4.88 -25.42 -0.25
N PRO A 386 4.19 -24.52 0.45
CA PRO A 386 4.67 -23.97 1.73
C PRO A 386 4.76 -25.04 2.83
N PHE A 387 3.87 -26.02 2.81
CA PHE A 387 3.75 -27.02 3.88
C PHE A 387 4.23 -28.42 3.47
N LYS A 388 4.35 -28.68 2.16
CA LYS A 388 4.82 -29.96 1.61
C LYS A 388 6.10 -29.77 0.80
N LYS A 389 7.05 -30.68 0.98
CA LYS A 389 8.33 -30.63 0.26
C LYS A 389 8.14 -31.09 -1.18
N LEU A 390 8.87 -30.47 -2.10
CA LEU A 390 8.92 -30.94 -3.48
C LEU A 390 9.79 -32.20 -3.56
N SER A 391 9.26 -33.23 -4.21
CA SER A 391 10.05 -34.42 -4.56
C SER A 391 10.84 -34.10 -5.82
N ILE A 392 12.12 -34.47 -5.88
CA ILE A 392 12.97 -34.23 -7.05
C ILE A 392 13.41 -35.59 -7.58
N ASP A 393 13.32 -35.79 -8.89
CA ASP A 393 13.83 -37.00 -9.55
C ASP A 393 15.30 -37.24 -9.15
N PRO A 394 15.65 -38.38 -8.54
CA PRO A 394 17.01 -38.72 -8.15
C PRO A 394 18.04 -38.58 -9.28
N ALA A 395 17.63 -38.79 -10.54
CA ALA A 395 18.51 -38.65 -11.71
C ALA A 395 19.01 -37.21 -11.91
N LEU A 396 18.30 -36.20 -11.38
CA LEU A 396 18.69 -34.79 -11.49
C LEU A 396 19.70 -34.35 -10.43
N VAL A 397 20.03 -35.23 -9.48
CA VAL A 397 20.68 -34.84 -8.23
C VAL A 397 22.03 -35.51 -7.99
N ILE A 398 22.70 -35.88 -9.09
CA ILE A 398 23.90 -36.74 -9.12
C ILE A 398 25.07 -36.23 -8.23
N ASN A 399 25.06 -34.99 -7.74
CA ASN A 399 26.09 -34.44 -6.85
C ASN A 399 25.56 -33.57 -5.69
N LYS A 400 24.32 -33.75 -5.21
CA LYS A 400 23.83 -32.99 -4.03
C LYS A 400 23.62 -33.90 -2.82
N THR A 401 23.92 -33.37 -1.63
CA THR A 401 23.71 -34.11 -0.39
C THR A 401 22.21 -34.28 -0.11
N PRO A 402 21.76 -35.42 0.44
CA PRO A 402 20.36 -35.63 0.81
C PRO A 402 19.81 -34.51 1.73
N THR A 403 20.66 -33.93 2.57
CA THR A 403 20.30 -32.82 3.46
C THR A 403 19.92 -31.55 2.71
N ALA A 404 20.60 -31.25 1.59
CA ALA A 404 20.29 -30.07 0.77
C ALA A 404 18.92 -30.18 0.06
N LEU A 405 18.47 -31.40 -0.22
CA LEU A 405 17.20 -31.68 -0.89
C LEU A 405 16.01 -31.71 0.06
N LYS A 406 16.26 -32.02 1.34
CA LYS A 406 15.22 -32.12 2.39
C LYS A 406 14.53 -30.79 2.73
N GLN A 407 14.94 -29.68 2.13
CA GLN A 407 14.45 -28.33 2.40
C GLN A 407 13.89 -27.64 1.15
N ILE A 408 13.67 -28.34 0.03
CA ILE A 408 13.15 -27.73 -1.20
C ILE A 408 11.64 -27.66 -1.15
N HIS A 409 11.11 -26.43 -1.18
CA HIS A 409 9.68 -26.13 -1.21
C HIS A 409 9.26 -25.33 -2.45
N GLY A 410 10.21 -24.71 -3.14
CA GLY A 410 9.96 -23.87 -4.31
C GLY A 410 10.50 -24.42 -5.62
N PHE A 411 9.85 -24.04 -6.71
CA PHE A 411 10.28 -24.28 -8.08
C PHE A 411 10.16 -22.99 -8.89
N ILE A 412 11.18 -22.68 -9.70
CA ILE A 412 11.09 -21.65 -10.74
C ILE A 412 11.34 -22.31 -12.10
N PRO A 413 10.41 -22.20 -13.06
CA PRO A 413 10.61 -22.72 -14.41
C PRO A 413 11.78 -22.06 -15.14
N ASP A 414 12.48 -22.77 -16.06
CA ASP A 414 13.72 -22.34 -16.76
C ASP A 414 13.53 -21.16 -17.73
N ARG A 415 12.37 -20.50 -17.70
CA ARG A 415 12.10 -19.31 -18.48
C ARG A 415 11.30 -18.32 -17.65
N PRO A 416 11.66 -17.04 -17.66
CA PRO A 416 10.65 -16.03 -17.85
C PRO A 416 10.30 -16.09 -19.33
N THR A 417 9.37 -16.95 -19.75
CA THR A 417 8.51 -16.42 -20.79
C THR A 417 7.88 -15.24 -20.08
N HIS A 418 8.02 -14.08 -20.71
CA HIS A 418 7.38 -12.86 -20.30
C HIS A 418 5.86 -13.02 -20.46
N GLU A 419 5.27 -14.08 -19.87
CA GLU A 419 3.85 -14.17 -19.57
C GLU A 419 3.62 -13.12 -18.52
N THR A 420 3.52 -11.91 -19.02
CA THR A 420 3.06 -10.78 -18.28
C THR A 420 1.56 -10.90 -18.20
N TYR A 421 1.05 -10.54 -17.04
CA TYR A 421 -0.37 -10.63 -16.75
C TYR A 421 -0.95 -9.26 -17.11
N ALA A 422 -1.50 -9.14 -18.33
CA ALA A 422 -2.01 -7.88 -18.84
C ALA A 422 -3.50 -7.73 -18.51
N ALA A 423 -3.86 -6.60 -17.91
CA ALA A 423 -5.22 -6.16 -17.66
C ALA A 423 -5.49 -4.90 -18.50
N THR A 424 -6.39 -5.01 -19.47
CA THR A 424 -6.72 -3.95 -20.45
C THR A 424 -8.23 -3.80 -20.61
N GLU A 425 -8.69 -2.67 -21.16
CA GLU A 425 -10.12 -2.43 -21.42
C GLU A 425 -10.65 -3.22 -22.62
N ASN A 426 -9.80 -3.45 -23.61
CA ASN A 426 -10.21 -3.82 -24.97
C ASN A 426 -10.13 -5.33 -25.25
N GLN A 427 -9.77 -6.15 -24.27
CA GLN A 427 -9.59 -7.60 -24.44
C GLN A 427 -10.23 -8.40 -23.31
N PRO A 428 -10.62 -9.65 -23.57
CA PRO A 428 -10.94 -10.58 -22.49
C PRO A 428 -9.68 -10.81 -21.68
N ASN A 429 -9.59 -10.25 -20.47
CA ASN A 429 -8.42 -10.38 -19.60
C ASN A 429 -8.41 -11.77 -18.97
N VAL A 430 -7.94 -12.76 -19.73
CA VAL A 430 -7.82 -14.15 -19.28
C VAL A 430 -6.38 -14.43 -18.91
N TRP A 431 -6.14 -14.56 -17.62
CA TRP A 431 -4.83 -14.84 -17.04
C TRP A 431 -4.62 -16.35 -16.90
N LYS A 432 -3.78 -16.90 -17.77
CA LYS A 432 -3.45 -18.33 -17.77
C LYS A 432 -2.32 -18.61 -16.79
N ILE A 433 -2.52 -19.58 -15.91
CA ILE A 433 -1.53 -20.05 -14.94
C ILE A 433 -1.20 -21.49 -15.27
N ASN A 434 0.03 -21.74 -15.68
CA ASN A 434 0.51 -23.08 -16.02
C ASN A 434 1.27 -23.67 -14.82
N ILE A 435 0.74 -24.74 -14.23
CA ILE A 435 1.40 -25.47 -13.15
C ILE A 435 2.06 -26.73 -13.76
N PRO A 436 3.41 -26.80 -13.76
CA PRO A 436 4.13 -27.97 -14.25
C PRO A 436 3.92 -29.16 -13.30
N ASP A 437 4.33 -30.35 -13.73
CA ASP A 437 4.41 -31.48 -12.81
C ASP A 437 5.52 -31.24 -11.78
N LEU A 438 5.15 -31.24 -10.50
CA LEU A 438 6.04 -30.91 -9.37
C LEU A 438 6.23 -32.08 -8.40
N PHE A 439 5.57 -33.22 -8.64
CA PHE A 439 5.53 -34.34 -7.70
C PHE A 439 5.74 -35.69 -8.40
N PRO A 440 6.95 -35.98 -8.92
CA PRO A 440 8.21 -35.26 -8.68
C PRO A 440 8.56 -34.19 -9.72
N VAL A 441 9.44 -33.26 -9.36
CA VAL A 441 10.15 -32.36 -10.28
C VAL A 441 11.09 -33.20 -11.17
N THR A 442 10.82 -33.18 -12.47
CA THR A 442 11.59 -33.86 -13.52
C THR A 442 12.23 -32.83 -14.47
N LEU A 443 13.03 -33.29 -15.44
CA LEU A 443 13.59 -32.42 -16.48
C LEU A 443 12.49 -31.76 -17.33
N GLU A 444 11.35 -32.45 -17.51
CA GLU A 444 10.20 -31.95 -18.25
C GLU A 444 9.47 -30.84 -17.48
N SER A 445 9.53 -30.83 -16.15
CA SER A 445 8.98 -29.75 -15.31
C SER A 445 9.58 -28.37 -15.63
N GLY A 446 10.85 -28.32 -16.05
CA GLY A 446 11.51 -27.09 -16.51
C GLY A 446 11.20 -26.72 -17.96
N SER A 447 10.68 -27.67 -18.72
CA SER A 447 10.36 -27.56 -20.13
C SER A 447 8.87 -27.29 -20.26
N LEU A 448 8.42 -26.09 -19.91
CA LEU A 448 7.07 -25.63 -20.27
C LEU A 448 7.02 -25.52 -21.81
N SER A 449 6.86 -26.63 -22.52
CA SER A 449 6.56 -26.62 -23.95
C SER A 449 5.13 -26.11 -24.08
N SER A 450 5.00 -24.89 -24.59
CA SER A 450 3.72 -24.25 -24.91
C SER A 450 2.95 -24.92 -26.05
N ASP A 451 3.40 -26.08 -26.54
CA ASP A 451 2.77 -26.81 -27.63
C ASP A 451 2.74 -28.31 -27.33
N ARG A 452 1.60 -28.79 -26.85
CA ARG A 452 1.00 -30.09 -27.21
C ARG A 452 -0.51 -30.03 -27.10
#